data_AF-A0A7S1JKH9-F1
#
_entry.id   AF-A0A7S1JKH9-F1
#
_cell.length_a   1.000
_cell.length_b   1.000
_cell.length_c   1.000
_cell.angle_alpha   90.00
_cell.angle_beta   90.00
_cell.angle_gamma   90.00
#
_symmetry.space_group_name_H-M   'P 1'
#
loop_
_entity.id
_entity.type
_entity.pdbx_description
1 polymer ?
#
loop_
_entity_poly.entity_id
_entity_poly.type
_entity_poly.pdbx_seq_one_letter_code
_entity_poly.pdbx_strand_id
1 'polypeptide(L)'
;TVLFNYPFSIGDLRDSATVLFNYLEQQQPAKVPWDDLRYIFGEIMYGGHIVDARDRLLCNSYLEFFMQDELLDESEMFPFCEGKGVSFRSPLPAGYEKYVEHLESIPGETPLAYGLHPNAEIGFRTQQCQDLFGMLMQLQPRGGTGGE
;
A
#
# COMPACT_ATOMS: atom_id res chain seq x y z
N THR A 1 2.23 -21.16 -0.76
CA THR A 1 2.64 -20.19 0.27
C THR A 1 1.42 -19.90 1.10
N VAL A 2 1.49 -20.02 2.43
CA VAL A 2 0.38 -19.61 3.30
C VAL A 2 0.32 -18.09 3.22
N LEU A 3 -0.77 -17.54 2.67
CA LEU A 3 -1.04 -16.11 2.71
C LEU A 3 -1.63 -15.81 4.08
N PHE A 4 -0.91 -15.05 4.90
CA PHE A 4 -1.46 -14.50 6.13
C PHE A 4 -2.22 -13.23 5.80
N ASN A 5 -3.48 -13.16 6.22
CA ASN A 5 -4.26 -11.93 6.13
C ASN A 5 -4.14 -11.19 7.46
N TYR A 6 -3.35 -10.12 7.48
CA TYR A 6 -3.17 -9.30 8.67
C TYR A 6 -4.35 -8.34 8.84
N PRO A 7 -4.91 -8.20 10.06
CA PRO A 7 -6.12 -7.40 10.30
C PRO A 7 -5.81 -5.90 10.41
N PHE A 8 -5.14 -5.32 9.41
CA PHE A 8 -4.87 -3.88 9.38
C PHE A 8 -6.18 -3.10 9.27
N SER A 9 -6.33 -2.09 10.12
CA SER A 9 -7.56 -1.30 10.26
C SER A 9 -7.32 0.19 10.09
N ILE A 10 -8.40 0.94 9.90
CA ILE A 10 -8.36 2.41 9.92
C ILE A 10 -7.92 2.94 11.30
N GLY A 11 -8.14 2.16 12.37
CA GLY A 11 -7.67 2.49 13.71
C GLY A 11 -6.14 2.59 13.77
N ASP A 12 -5.43 1.64 13.17
CA ASP A 12 -3.96 1.62 13.13
C ASP A 12 -3.41 2.87 12.46
N LEU A 13 -4.03 3.30 11.36
CA LEU A 13 -3.64 4.52 10.64
C LEU A 13 -3.89 5.78 11.49
N ARG A 14 -5.08 5.90 12.10
CA ARG A 14 -5.45 7.06 12.92
C ARG A 14 -4.55 7.20 14.14
N ASP A 15 -4.28 6.08 14.80
CA ASP A 15 -3.46 6.06 16.01
C ASP A 15 -1.99 6.33 15.65
N SER A 16 -1.51 5.82 14.51
CA SER A 16 -0.16 6.14 13.99
C SER A 16 -0.02 7.63 13.65
N ALA A 17 -1.03 8.24 13.02
CA ALA A 17 -1.04 9.68 12.75
C ALA A 17 -1.04 10.52 14.04
N THR A 18 -1.76 10.07 15.08
CA THR A 18 -1.76 10.71 16.40
C THR A 18 -0.39 10.62 17.06
N VAL A 19 0.25 9.45 16.99
CA VAL A 19 1.61 9.25 17.51
C VAL A 19 2.61 10.12 16.75
N LEU A 20 2.56 10.15 15.42
CA LEU A 20 3.40 11.02 14.59
C LEU A 20 3.29 12.48 15.00
N PHE A 21 2.05 12.99 15.09
CA PHE A 21 1.78 14.37 15.47
C PHE A 21 2.36 14.69 16.85
N ASN A 22 2.07 13.85 17.85
CA ASN A 22 2.59 14.05 19.20
C ASN A 22 4.12 13.99 19.24
N TYR A 23 4.72 13.07 18.50
CA TYR A 23 6.16 12.89 18.49
C TYR A 23 6.89 14.10 17.90
N LEU A 24 6.36 14.67 16.80
CA LEU A 24 6.98 15.82 16.14
C LEU A 24 6.69 17.15 16.84
N GLU A 25 5.44 17.40 17.27
CA GLU A 25 5.05 18.67 17.90
C GLU A 25 5.53 18.81 19.34
N GLN A 26 5.50 17.72 20.14
CA GLN A 26 5.86 17.80 21.56
C GLN A 26 7.37 17.77 21.77
N GLN A 27 8.12 17.04 20.93
CA GLN A 27 9.57 16.94 21.07
C GLN A 27 10.33 18.03 20.32
N GLN A 28 9.68 18.70 19.34
CA GLN A 28 10.27 19.72 18.46
C GLN A 28 11.72 19.40 18.05
N PRO A 29 11.96 18.20 17.48
CA PRO A 29 13.31 17.78 17.18
C PRO A 29 13.88 18.63 16.04
N ALA A 30 15.18 18.94 16.10
CA ALA A 30 15.86 19.75 15.06
C ALA A 30 15.85 19.07 13.68
N LYS A 31 15.67 17.74 13.64
CA LYS A 31 15.52 16.91 12.45
C LYS A 31 14.45 15.85 12.71
N VAL A 32 13.75 15.41 11.67
CA VAL A 32 12.80 14.30 11.78
C VAL A 32 13.52 13.03 12.25
N PRO A 33 13.09 12.41 13.37
CA PRO A 33 13.72 11.21 13.93
C PRO A 33 13.22 9.95 13.22
N TRP A 34 13.68 9.73 11.98
CA TRP A 34 13.19 8.64 11.12
C TRP A 34 13.40 7.24 11.70
N ASP A 35 14.51 6.99 12.40
CA ASP A 35 14.77 5.68 13.03
C ASP A 35 13.71 5.34 14.09
N ASP A 36 13.37 6.31 14.95
CA ASP A 36 12.35 6.14 15.98
C ASP A 36 10.97 5.92 15.37
N LEU A 37 10.61 6.71 14.34
CA LEU A 37 9.33 6.56 13.65
C LEU A 37 9.20 5.19 12.95
N ARG A 38 10.27 4.73 12.29
CA ARG A 38 10.29 3.39 11.66
C ARG A 38 10.15 2.28 12.69
N TYR A 39 10.80 2.41 13.84
CA TYR A 39 10.64 1.45 14.94
C TYR A 39 9.21 1.45 15.50
N ILE A 40 8.64 2.63 15.77
CA ILE A 40 7.28 2.74 16.32
C ILE A 40 6.26 2.16 15.34
N PHE A 41 6.33 2.50 14.05
CA PHE A 41 5.35 2.00 13.08
C PHE A 41 5.58 0.55 12.67
N GLY A 42 6.85 0.16 12.48
CA GLY A 42 7.24 -1.17 12.01
C GLY A 42 7.17 -2.26 13.07
N GLU A 43 7.52 -1.97 14.32
CA GLU A 43 7.54 -2.97 15.39
C GLU A 43 6.33 -2.87 16.32
N ILE A 44 5.84 -1.65 16.60
CA ILE A 44 4.75 -1.46 17.59
C ILE A 44 3.37 -1.39 16.92
N MET A 45 3.16 -0.47 15.97
CA MET A 45 1.83 -0.24 15.40
C MET A 45 1.42 -1.35 14.44
N TYR A 46 2.10 -1.46 13.29
CA TYR A 46 1.80 -2.48 12.29
C TYR A 46 2.50 -3.81 12.61
N GLY A 47 3.68 -3.74 13.20
CA GLY A 47 4.47 -4.91 13.60
C GLY A 47 3.76 -5.85 14.57
N GLY A 48 2.89 -5.33 15.43
CA GLY A 48 2.10 -6.14 16.36
C GLY A 48 1.16 -7.12 15.67
N HIS A 49 0.75 -6.84 14.43
CA HIS A 49 -0.12 -7.72 13.63
C HIS A 49 0.65 -8.78 12.84
N ILE A 50 1.89 -8.48 12.47
CA ILE A 50 2.69 -9.30 11.55
C ILE A 50 3.32 -10.47 12.31
N VAL A 51 3.06 -11.70 11.89
CA VAL A 51 3.61 -12.89 12.58
C VAL A 51 4.74 -13.56 11.80
N ASP A 52 4.76 -13.42 10.47
CA ASP A 52 5.80 -13.99 9.62
C ASP A 52 7.04 -13.08 9.56
N ALA A 53 8.23 -13.68 9.66
CA ALA A 53 9.48 -12.94 9.67
C ALA A 53 9.82 -12.28 8.32
N ARG A 54 9.40 -12.88 7.20
CA ARG A 54 9.60 -12.29 5.87
C ARG A 54 8.64 -11.15 5.63
N ASP A 55 7.40 -11.27 6.10
CA ASP A 55 6.44 -10.16 6.04
C ASP A 55 6.88 -8.99 6.93
N ARG A 56 7.53 -9.26 8.08
CA ARG A 56 8.13 -8.21 8.92
C ARG A 56 9.31 -7.54 8.21
N LEU A 57 10.18 -8.32 7.57
CA LEU A 57 11.26 -7.78 6.74
C LEU A 57 10.72 -6.90 5.60
N LEU A 58 9.65 -7.33 4.94
CA LEU A 58 8.99 -6.57 3.88
C LEU A 58 8.43 -5.24 4.41
N CYS A 59 7.73 -5.28 5.54
CA CYS A 59 7.21 -4.07 6.20
C CYS A 59 8.33 -3.07 6.53
N ASN A 60 9.42 -3.55 7.13
CA ASN A 60 10.57 -2.71 7.45
C ASN A 60 11.24 -2.16 6.19
N SER A 61 11.31 -2.93 5.10
CA SER A 61 11.84 -2.46 3.81
C SER A 61 11.00 -1.32 3.22
N TYR A 62 9.66 -1.38 3.35
CA TYR A 62 8.79 -0.29 2.93
C TYR A 62 9.00 0.97 3.79
N LEU A 63 9.11 0.81 5.11
CA LEU A 63 9.35 1.92 6.01
C LEU A 63 10.71 2.58 5.75
N GLU A 64 11.74 1.79 5.47
CA GLU A 64 13.06 2.29 5.05
C GLU A 64 13.00 3.05 3.74
N PHE A 65 12.19 2.61 2.78
CA PHE A 65 12.04 3.29 1.49
C PHE A 65 11.28 4.62 1.60
N PHE A 66 10.18 4.66 2.36
CA PHE A 66 9.33 5.84 2.44
C PHE A 66 9.76 6.85 3.51
N MET A 67 10.27 6.41 4.66
CA MET A 67 10.53 7.28 5.81
C MET A 67 11.98 7.78 5.83
N GLN A 68 12.31 8.60 4.83
CA GLN A 68 13.61 9.26 4.68
C GLN A 68 13.44 10.76 4.44
N ASP A 69 14.52 11.54 4.55
CA ASP A 69 14.47 13.00 4.37
C ASP A 69 13.98 13.39 2.96
N GLU A 70 14.34 12.59 1.95
CA GLU A 70 13.95 12.74 0.55
C GLU A 70 12.43 12.76 0.37
N LEU A 71 11.67 12.14 1.28
CA LEU A 71 10.20 12.20 1.28
C LEU A 71 9.69 13.64 1.27
N LEU A 72 10.40 14.55 1.92
CA LEU A 72 10.05 15.96 2.04
C LEU A 72 10.40 16.77 0.77
N ASP A 73 11.19 16.19 -0.13
CA ASP A 73 11.75 16.83 -1.33
C ASP A 73 11.23 16.18 -2.64
N GLU A 74 9.92 15.93 -2.76
CA GLU A 74 9.26 15.39 -3.96
C GLU A 74 9.86 14.05 -4.48
N SER A 75 10.22 13.16 -3.55
CA SER A 75 10.69 11.80 -3.84
C SER A 75 9.70 11.00 -4.69
N GLU A 76 10.23 10.12 -5.54
CA GLU A 76 9.44 9.14 -6.26
C GLU A 76 8.99 8.02 -5.31
N MET A 77 7.68 7.86 -5.14
CA MET A 77 7.10 6.87 -4.23
C MET A 77 6.85 5.53 -4.91
N PHE A 78 6.89 5.45 -6.25
CA PHE A 78 6.83 4.16 -6.95
C PHE A 78 8.23 3.56 -7.10
N PRO A 79 8.55 2.45 -6.40
CA PRO A 79 9.86 1.83 -6.52
C PRO A 79 10.10 1.27 -7.93
N PHE A 80 11.33 1.40 -8.43
CA PHE A 80 11.76 0.86 -9.72
C PHE A 80 10.92 1.31 -10.92
N CYS A 81 10.37 2.53 -10.91
CA CYS A 81 9.53 3.07 -11.99
C CYS A 81 10.30 3.78 -13.12
N GLU A 82 11.62 3.94 -12.98
CA GLU A 82 12.48 4.63 -13.96
C GLU A 82 12.31 4.05 -15.37
N GLY A 83 12.00 4.92 -16.33
CA GLY A 83 11.82 4.54 -17.74
C GLY A 83 10.52 3.77 -18.05
N LYS A 84 9.62 3.59 -17.07
CA LYS A 84 8.36 2.84 -17.24
C LYS A 84 7.12 3.71 -17.54
N GLY A 85 7.29 5.04 -17.61
CA GLY A 85 6.22 5.97 -17.97
C GLY A 85 5.14 6.14 -16.90
N VAL A 86 5.39 5.69 -15.68
CA VAL A 86 4.55 5.90 -14.49
C VAL A 86 5.39 6.62 -13.43
N SER A 87 4.79 7.57 -12.73
CA SER A 87 5.44 8.34 -11.66
C SER A 87 4.38 8.78 -10.67
N PHE A 88 4.73 8.70 -9.38
CA PHE A 88 3.92 9.21 -8.30
C PHE A 88 4.86 9.78 -7.22
N ARG A 89 4.99 11.10 -7.21
CA ARG A 89 5.90 11.80 -6.29
C ARG A 89 5.21 12.22 -5.00
N SER A 90 5.97 12.33 -3.93
CA SER A 90 5.48 12.94 -2.68
C SER A 90 5.05 14.38 -2.94
N PRO A 91 3.86 14.79 -2.48
CA PRO A 91 3.40 16.17 -2.61
C PRO A 91 4.20 17.10 -1.69
N LEU A 92 4.51 18.31 -2.15
CA LEU A 92 5.05 19.36 -1.29
C LEU A 92 4.04 19.77 -0.21
N PRO A 93 4.51 20.26 0.95
CA PRO A 93 3.64 20.77 2.01
C PRO A 93 2.65 21.81 1.47
N ALA A 94 1.36 21.45 1.53
CA ALA A 94 0.30 22.24 0.93
C ALA A 94 -0.98 22.23 1.78
N GLY A 95 -1.98 23.02 1.39
CA GLY A 95 -3.32 22.96 1.98
C GLY A 95 -4.06 21.68 1.57
N TYR A 96 -5.11 21.34 2.33
CA TYR A 96 -5.94 20.15 2.12
C TYR A 96 -6.39 19.96 0.65
N GLU A 97 -6.88 21.03 0.03
CA GLU A 97 -7.39 21.01 -1.35
C GLU A 97 -6.33 20.52 -2.36
N LYS A 98 -5.09 20.96 -2.21
CA LYS A 98 -3.98 20.53 -3.07
C LYS A 98 -3.61 19.06 -2.88
N TYR A 99 -3.75 18.52 -1.67
CA TYR A 99 -3.58 17.08 -1.46
C TYR A 99 -4.69 16.29 -2.15
N VAL A 100 -5.94 16.78 -2.14
CA VAL A 100 -7.05 16.13 -2.86
C VAL A 100 -6.79 16.14 -4.36
N GLU A 101 -6.41 17.29 -4.93
CA GLU A 101 -6.03 17.41 -6.34
C GLU A 101 -4.86 16.47 -6.71
N HIS A 102 -3.86 16.34 -5.83
CA HIS A 102 -2.74 15.43 -6.03
C HIS A 102 -3.19 13.96 -6.05
N LEU A 103 -4.10 13.56 -5.14
CA LEU A 103 -4.66 12.21 -5.10
C LEU A 103 -5.47 11.88 -6.37
N GLU A 104 -6.16 12.87 -6.95
CA GLU A 104 -6.90 12.69 -8.21
C GLU A 104 -5.97 12.52 -9.42
N SER A 105 -4.71 12.97 -9.32
CA SER A 105 -3.69 12.84 -10.37
C SER A 105 -2.95 11.49 -10.37
N ILE A 106 -3.21 10.63 -9.38
CA ILE A 106 -2.52 9.35 -9.21
C ILE A 106 -2.75 8.45 -10.43
N PRO A 107 -1.68 7.86 -11.01
CA PRO A 107 -1.82 6.90 -12.10
C PRO A 107 -2.59 5.65 -11.61
N GLY A 108 -3.32 4.99 -12.53
CA GLY A 108 -4.06 3.77 -12.21
C GLY A 108 -3.16 2.68 -11.55
N GLU A 109 -3.78 1.81 -10.76
CA GLU A 109 -3.06 0.76 -10.03
C GLU A 109 -2.15 -0.07 -10.95
N THR A 110 -0.92 -0.28 -10.50
CA THR A 110 0.11 -1.04 -11.21
C THR A 110 0.91 -1.86 -10.20
N PRO A 111 1.38 -3.08 -10.53
CA PRO A 111 2.26 -3.85 -9.64
C PRO A 111 3.50 -3.07 -9.20
N LEU A 112 3.96 -2.14 -10.03
CA LEU A 112 5.12 -1.29 -9.75
C LEU A 112 4.91 -0.41 -8.51
N ALA A 113 3.68 0.04 -8.24
CA ALA A 113 3.35 0.83 -7.05
C ALA A 113 3.64 0.06 -5.75
N TYR A 114 3.68 -1.27 -5.82
CA TYR A 114 3.97 -2.19 -4.71
C TYR A 114 5.35 -2.85 -4.83
N GLY A 115 6.25 -2.32 -5.68
CA GLY A 115 7.57 -2.91 -5.91
C GLY A 115 7.57 -4.28 -6.60
N LEU A 116 6.45 -4.66 -7.21
CA LEU A 116 6.31 -5.94 -7.90
C LEU A 116 6.69 -5.82 -9.38
N HIS A 117 7.18 -6.92 -9.94
CA HIS A 117 7.43 -7.02 -11.37
C HIS A 117 6.11 -6.95 -12.16
N PRO A 118 6.04 -6.27 -13.32
CA PRO A 118 4.80 -6.17 -14.13
C PRO A 118 4.12 -7.50 -14.44
N ASN A 119 4.88 -8.59 -14.57
CA ASN A 119 4.33 -9.94 -14.73
C ASN A 119 3.39 -10.39 -13.60
N ALA A 120 3.44 -9.78 -12.41
CA ALA A 120 2.49 -10.07 -11.33
C ALA A 120 1.04 -9.75 -11.74
N GLU A 121 0.86 -8.77 -12.64
CA GLU A 121 -0.46 -8.45 -13.18
C GLU A 121 -1.04 -9.59 -14.01
N ILE A 122 -0.22 -10.34 -14.75
CA ILE A 122 -0.68 -11.45 -15.59
C ILE A 122 -1.36 -12.52 -14.72
N GLY A 123 -0.73 -12.91 -13.61
CA GLY A 123 -1.28 -13.89 -12.67
C GLY A 123 -2.60 -13.40 -12.05
N PHE A 124 -2.61 -12.15 -11.59
CA PHE A 124 -3.80 -11.52 -11.02
C PHE A 124 -4.97 -11.47 -12.01
N ARG A 125 -4.73 -10.98 -13.23
CA ARG A 125 -5.74 -10.90 -14.30
C ARG A 125 -6.25 -12.28 -14.70
N THR A 126 -5.37 -13.28 -14.76
CA THR A 126 -5.74 -14.66 -15.08
C THR A 126 -6.70 -15.22 -14.02
N GLN A 127 -6.41 -15.01 -12.73
CA GLN A 127 -7.29 -15.43 -11.65
C GLN A 127 -8.66 -14.72 -11.72
N GLN A 128 -8.67 -13.40 -11.93
CA GLN A 128 -9.91 -12.65 -12.12
C GLN A 128 -10.76 -13.18 -13.28
N CYS A 129 -10.13 -13.54 -14.41
CA CYS A 129 -10.83 -14.15 -15.53
C CYS A 129 -11.44 -15.51 -15.16
N GLN A 130 -10.71 -16.34 -14.41
CA GLN A 130 -11.23 -17.64 -13.96
C GLN A 130 -12.43 -17.47 -13.03
N ASP A 131 -12.36 -16.54 -12.08
CA ASP A 131 -13.45 -16.26 -11.14
C ASP A 131 -14.68 -15.71 -11.89
N LEU A 132 -14.48 -14.81 -12.86
CA LEU A 132 -15.54 -14.27 -13.71
C LEU A 132 -16.22 -15.37 -14.53
N PHE A 133 -15.45 -16.25 -15.18
CA PHE A 133 -16.01 -17.36 -15.94
C PHE A 133 -16.72 -18.37 -15.04
N GLY A 134 -16.19 -18.63 -13.84
CA GLY A 134 -16.86 -19.44 -12.84
C GLY A 134 -18.22 -18.86 -12.42
N MET A 135 -18.28 -17.55 -12.19
CA MET A 135 -19.54 -16.85 -11.89
C MET A 135 -20.52 -16.89 -13.07
N LEU A 136 -20.04 -16.70 -14.31
CA LEU A 136 -20.86 -16.81 -15.52
C LEU A 136 -21.49 -18.20 -15.67
N MET A 137 -20.71 -19.27 -15.42
CA MET A 137 -21.21 -20.64 -15.45
C MET A 137 -22.28 -20.89 -14.38
N GLN A 138 -22.19 -20.26 -13.22
CA GLN A 138 -23.22 -20.36 -12.18
C GLN A 138 -24.51 -19.63 -12.54
N LEU A 139 -24.41 -18.53 -13.31
CA LEU A 139 -25.56 -17.78 -13.82
C LEU A 139 -26.22 -18.44 -15.03
N GLN A 140 -25.57 -19.41 -15.66
CA GLN A 140 -26.15 -20.15 -16.78
C GLN A 140 -27.46 -20.82 -16.32
N PRO A 141 -28.61 -20.53 -16.96
CA PRO A 141 -29.88 -21.11 -16.54
C PRO A 141 -29.79 -22.63 -16.62
N ARG A 142 -30.07 -23.30 -15.50
CA ARG A 142 -30.26 -24.75 -15.45
C ARG A 142 -31.61 -25.11 -16.08
N GLY A 143 -31.73 -24.96 -17.40
CA GLY A 143 -32.94 -25.31 -18.15
C GLY A 143 -32.59 -26.33 -19.25
N GLY A 144 -33.28 -27.45 -19.44
CA GLY A 144 -34.58 -27.83 -18.89
C GLY A 144 -34.72 -29.33 -18.64
N THR A 145 -35.53 -29.65 -17.64
CA THR A 145 -36.26 -30.91 -17.59
C THR A 145 -37.08 -30.99 -18.88
N GLY A 146 -36.69 -31.91 -19.75
CA GLY A 146 -37.46 -32.26 -20.94
C GLY A 146 -38.89 -32.59 -20.54
N GLY A 147 -39.83 -32.03 -21.29
CA GLY A 147 -41.23 -32.41 -21.16
C GLY A 147 -41.45 -33.86 -21.57
N GLU A 148 -42.29 -34.52 -20.80
CA GLU A 148 -43.17 -35.60 -21.25
C GLU A 148 -44.61 -35.18 -20.95
#